data_AF-A0AA50LWC6-F1
#
_entry.id   AF-A0AA50LWC6-F1
#
_cell.length_a   1.000
_cell.length_b   1.000
_cell.length_c   1.000
_cell.angle_alpha   90.00
_cell.angle_beta   90.00
_cell.angle_gamma   90.00
#
_symmetry.space_group_name_H-M   'P 1'
#
loop_
_entity.id
_entity.type
_entity.pdbx_description
1 polymer ?
#
loop_
_entity_poly.entity_id
_entity_poly.type
_entity_poly.pdbx_seq_one_letter_code
_entity_poly.pdbx_strand_id
1 'polypeptide(L)' 'SAVKSMDAAATSFQNIQDMKDSSSVYKRLSAHIVLDLPDLSEFSMVRETTNRIENMMAHARGSNAELHRSHTT' A
#
# COMPACT_ATOMS: atom_id res chain seq x y z
N SER A 1 17.02 44.95 -3.85
CA SER A 1 18.41 44.62 -3.47
C SER A 1 18.54 43.11 -3.43
N ALA A 2 19.37 42.51 -4.30
CA ALA A 2 19.50 41.06 -4.45
C ALA A 2 19.97 40.35 -3.17
N VAL A 3 20.79 41.04 -2.36
CA VAL A 3 21.29 40.56 -1.06
C VAL A 3 20.14 40.21 -0.11
N LYS A 4 19.11 41.07 -0.02
CA LYS A 4 17.92 40.83 0.81
C LYS A 4 17.11 39.60 0.37
N SER A 5 17.18 39.22 -0.90
CA SER A 5 16.53 38.00 -1.42
C SER A 5 17.32 36.74 -1.07
N MET A 6 18.65 36.83 -1.01
CA MET A 6 19.52 35.71 -0.63
C MET A 6 19.40 35.40 0.87
N ASP A 7 19.33 36.42 1.72
CA ASP A 7 19.11 36.24 3.17
C ASP A 7 17.74 35.62 3.49
N ALA A 8 16.70 36.03 2.76
CA ALA A 8 15.37 35.45 2.89
C ALA A 8 15.35 33.97 2.45
N ALA A 9 16.06 33.63 1.37
CA ALA A 9 16.19 32.24 0.91
C ALA A 9 16.94 31.38 1.93
N ALA A 10 18.07 31.85 2.45
CA ALA A 10 18.86 31.13 3.47
C ALA A 10 18.05 30.85 4.74
N THR A 11 17.25 31.83 5.19
CA THR A 11 16.36 31.68 6.35
C THR A 11 15.28 30.63 6.12
N SER A 12 14.70 30.58 4.92
CA SER A 12 13.68 29.58 4.56
C SER A 12 14.25 28.16 4.49
N PHE A 13 15.45 28.00 3.94
CA PHE A 13 16.14 26.71 3.90
C PHE A 13 16.50 26.18 5.29
N GLN A 14 16.88 27.06 6.22
CA GLN A 14 17.13 26.68 7.62
C GLN A 14 15.84 26.22 8.31
N ASN A 15 14.73 26.94 8.12
CA ASN A 15 13.44 26.60 8.73
C ASN A 15 12.94 25.21 8.30
N ILE A 16 13.09 24.85 7.01
CA ILE A 16 12.71 23.53 6.49
C ILE A 16 13.56 22.42 7.11
N GLN A 17 14.85 22.67 7.36
CA GLN A 17 15.73 21.71 8.05
C GLN A 17 15.37 21.59 9.54
N ASP A 18 15.12 22.71 10.22
CA ASP A 18 14.69 22.71 11.63
C ASP A 18 13.34 22.01 11.81
N MET A 19 12.42 22.07 10.83
CA MET A 19 11.18 21.28 10.86
C MET A 19 11.43 19.78 10.71
N LYS A 20 12.47 19.38 9.96
CA LYS A 20 12.85 17.98 9.76
C LYS A 20 13.52 17.38 11.01
N ASP A 21 14.30 18.19 11.73
CA ASP A 21 14.98 17.88 13.00
C ASP A 21 14.11 18.15 14.24
N SER A 22 13.00 18.87 14.09
CA SER A 22 11.97 18.94 15.13
C SER A 22 11.42 17.53 15.35
N SER A 23 11.68 16.97 16.53
CA SER A 23 11.20 15.66 16.97
C SER A 23 9.67 15.68 17.04
N SER A 24 9.00 15.56 15.88
CA SER A 24 7.55 15.44 15.78
C SER A 24 7.05 14.35 16.71
N VAL A 25 5.96 14.64 17.43
CA VAL A 25 5.30 13.68 18.33
C VAL A 25 5.03 12.36 17.60
N TYR A 26 4.67 12.44 16.32
CA TYR A 26 4.48 11.27 15.48
C TYR A 26 5.77 10.44 15.33
N LYS A 27 6.92 11.07 15.05
CA LYS A 27 8.21 10.36 14.91
C LYS A 27 8.64 9.67 16.20
N ARG A 28 8.46 10.36 17.34
CA ARG A 28 8.80 9.80 18.67
C ARG A 28 7.86 8.65 19.03
N LEU A 29 6.58 8.79 18.72
CA LEU A 29 5.58 7.76 18.98
C LEU A 29 5.76 6.54 18.08
N SER A 30 5.93 6.74 16.76
CA SER A 30 6.12 5.65 15.80
C SER A 30 7.37 4.82 16.07
N ALA A 31 8.43 5.42 16.62
CA ALA A 31 9.64 4.71 17.04
C ALA A 31 9.42 3.75 18.22
N HIS A 32 8.32 3.90 18.96
CA HIS A 32 7.97 3.10 20.12
C HIS A 32 6.66 2.31 19.96
N ILE A 33 5.97 2.44 18.83
CA ILE A 33 4.89 1.55 18.45
C ILE A 33 5.54 0.30 17.83
N VAL A 34 5.77 -0.71 18.67
CA VAL A 34 6.09 -2.05 18.19
C VAL A 34 4.80 -2.66 17.67
N LEU A 35 4.61 -2.65 16.36
CA LEU A 35 3.55 -3.43 15.71
C LEU A 35 4.09 -4.85 15.56
N ASP A 36 3.68 -5.75 16.46
CA ASP A 36 3.91 -7.18 16.30
C ASP A 36 2.93 -7.67 15.23
N LEU A 37 3.31 -7.46 13.97
CA LEU A 37 2.56 -7.95 12.82
C LEU A 37 2.81 -9.45 12.73
N PRO A 38 1.76 -10.29 12.68
CA PRO A 38 1.95 -11.71 12.42
C PRO A 38 2.72 -11.86 11.11
N ASP A 39 3.65 -12.81 11.07
CA ASP A 39 4.39 -13.10 9.85
C ASP A 39 3.38 -13.44 8.75
N LEU A 40 3.25 -12.53 7.78
CA LEU A 40 2.27 -12.68 6.71
C LEU A 40 2.57 -13.88 5.82
N SER A 41 3.76 -14.50 5.98
CA SER A 41 4.09 -15.79 5.38
C SER A 41 3.12 -16.90 5.78
N GLU A 42 2.54 -16.85 6.99
CA GLU A 42 1.58 -17.84 7.49
C GLU A 42 0.23 -17.77 6.75
N PHE A 43 -0.13 -16.60 6.19
CA PHE A 43 -1.34 -16.43 5.38
C PHE A 43 -1.15 -16.78 3.90
N SER A 44 0.03 -17.28 3.50
CA SER A 44 0.28 -17.74 2.12
C SER A 44 -0.73 -18.81 1.68
N MET A 45 -1.15 -19.69 2.60
CA MET A 45 -2.16 -20.72 2.36
C MET A 45 -3.54 -20.14 2.05
N VAL A 46 -3.91 -19.01 2.68
CA VAL A 46 -5.19 -18.33 2.43
C VAL A 46 -5.18 -17.74 1.02
N ARG A 47 -4.09 -17.06 0.63
CA ARG A 47 -3.92 -16.51 -0.72
C ARG A 47 -3.97 -17.59 -1.80
N GLU A 48 -3.26 -18.70 -1.59
CA GLU A 48 -3.28 -19.83 -2.54
C GLU A 48 -4.68 -20.46 -2.65
N THR A 49 -5.38 -20.61 -1.53
CA THR A 49 -6.75 -21.14 -1.51
C THR A 49 -7.71 -20.20 -2.23
N THR A 50 -7.63 -18.89 -2.00
CA THR A 50 -8.44 -17.88 -2.70
C THR A 50 -8.20 -17.94 -4.21
N ASN A 51 -6.94 -17.96 -4.64
CA ASN A 51 -6.59 -18.07 -6.06
C ASN A 51 -7.13 -19.36 -6.69
N ARG A 52 -7.06 -20.49 -5.97
CA ARG A 52 -7.57 -21.77 -6.46
C ARG A 52 -9.09 -21.79 -6.58
N ILE A 53 -9.80 -21.24 -5.59
CA ILE A 53 -11.26 -21.13 -5.62
C ILE A 53 -11.70 -20.17 -6.73
N GLU A 54 -11.05 -19.03 -6.89
CA GLU A 54 -11.29 -18.09 -7.98
C GLU A 54 -11.11 -18.75 -9.35
N ASN A 55 -10.03 -19.51 -9.55
CA ASN A 55 -9.80 -20.23 -10.79
C ASN A 55 -10.88 -21.29 -11.07
N MET A 56 -11.29 -22.06 -10.05
CA MET A 56 -12.39 -23.02 -10.19
C MET A 56 -13.72 -22.33 -10.53
N MET A 57 -14.02 -21.19 -9.91
CA MET A 57 -15.22 -20.42 -10.22
C MET A 57 -15.18 -19.81 -11.62
N ALA A 58 -14.02 -19.31 -12.06
CA ALA A 58 -13.84 -18.82 -13.43
C ALA A 58 -14.08 -19.95 -14.46
N HIS A 59 -13.55 -21.14 -14.21
CA HIS A 59 -13.80 -22.32 -15.06
C HIS A 59 -15.25 -22.81 -14.99
N ALA A 60 -15.90 -22.78 -13.82
CA ALA A 60 -17.31 -23.14 -13.66
C ALA A 60 -18.26 -22.16 -14.36
N ARG A 61 -17.88 -20.88 -14.45
CA ARG A 61 -18.61 -19.87 -15.23
C ARG A 61 -18.40 -20.05 -16.73
N GLY A 62 -17.23 -20.52 -17.15
CA GLY A 62 -16.94 -20.85 -18.56
C GLY A 62 -17.63 -22.12 -19.06
N SER A 63 -17.68 -23.18 -18.25
CA SER A 63 -18.29 -24.46 -18.63
C SER A 63 -19.82 -24.42 -18.71
N ASN A 64 -20.48 -23.55 -17.93
CA ASN A 64 -21.94 -23.40 -17.96
C ASN A 64 -22.43 -22.58 -19.18
N ALA A 65 -21.56 -21.77 -19.79
CA ALA A 65 -21.89 -21.01 -20.99
C ALA A 65 -21.91 -21.88 -22.27
N GLU A 66 -21.20 -23.01 -22.27
CA GLU A 66 -21.10 -23.91 -23.42
C GLU A 66 -22.26 -24.91 -23.51
N LEU A 67 -22.75 -25.41 -22.36
CA LEU A 67 -23.88 -26.36 -22.30
C LEU A 67 -25.20 -25.77 -22.86
N HIS A 68 -25.39 -24.44 -22.80
CA HIS A 68 -26.62 -23.78 -23.23
C HIS A 68 -26.66 -23.46 -24.74
N ARG A 69 -25.52 -23.47 -25.45
CA ARG A 69 -25.50 -23.20 -26.90
C ARG A 69 -25.78 -24.42 -27.78
N SER A 70 -25.73 -25.62 -27.21
CA SER A 70 -25.94 -26.87 -27.95
C SER A 70 -27.41 -27.31 -28.09
N HIS A 71 -28.34 -26.57 -27.48
CA HIS A 71 -29.78 -26.81 -27.58
C HIS A 71 -30.45 -25.75 -28.45
N THR A 72 -30.10 -25.68 -29.74
CA THR A 72 -30.94 -25.04 -30.75
C THR A 72 -30.93 -25.92 -32.00
N THR A 73 -32.08 -26.54 -32.29
CA THR A 73 -32.39 -27.25 -33.55
C THR A 73 -33.51 -26.50 -34.24
#